data_AF-A0A139WW80-F1
#
_entry.id   AF-A0A139WW80-F1
#
_cell.length_a   1.000
_cell.length_b   1.000
_cell.length_c   1.000
_cell.angle_alpha   90.00
_cell.angle_beta   90.00
_cell.angle_gamma   90.00
#
_symmetry.space_group_name_H-M   'P 1'
#
loop_
_entity.id
_entity.type
_entity.pdbx_description
1 polymer ?
#
loop_
_entity_poly.entity_id
_entity_poly.type
_entity_poly.pdbx_seq_one_letter_code
_entity_poly.pdbx_strand_id
1 'polypeptide(L)'
;MFLYGSKALEKNVHITLVESSNITKIGVGEATFSSIKSFFNFLDLQEREWMSKCNATYKMAIKFVNWNAQTRHFYHPFERYDAVDGFILGEI
;
A
#
# COMPACT_ATOMS: atom_id res chain seq x y z
N MET A 1 10.87 4.59 4.78
CA MET A 1 11.03 5.49 5.94
C MET A 1 12.21 6.46 5.80
N PHE A 2 13.43 5.98 5.49
CA PHE A 2 14.63 6.84 5.34
C PHE A 2 14.41 8.03 4.38
N LEU A 3 13.99 7.76 3.13
CA LEU A 3 13.71 8.80 2.14
C LEU A 3 12.68 9.83 2.61
N TYR A 4 11.65 9.38 3.34
CA TYR A 4 10.62 10.27 3.88
C TYR A 4 11.22 11.22 4.92
N GLY A 5 12.01 10.70 5.86
CA GLY A 5 12.70 11.51 6.86
C GLY A 5 13.64 12.53 6.21
N SER A 6 14.45 12.10 5.24
CA SER A 6 15.36 13.00 4.51
C SER A 6 14.61 14.11 3.78
N LYS A 7 13.44 13.83 3.19
CA LYS A 7 12.65 14.86 2.52
C LYS A 7 11.89 15.76 3.49
N ALA A 8 11.30 15.20 4.55
CA ALA A 8 10.50 15.93 5.52
C ALA A 8 11.32 16.88 6.40
N LEU A 9 12.57 16.52 6.70
CA LEU A 9 13.44 17.27 7.61
C LEU A 9 14.54 18.04 6.87
N GLU A 10 14.65 17.85 5.55
CA GLU A 10 15.66 18.43 4.68
C GLU A 10 17.07 18.35 5.29
N LYS A 11 17.80 19.48 5.35
CA LYS A 11 19.18 19.56 5.87
C LYS A 11 19.26 19.84 7.37
N ASN A 12 18.14 19.85 8.09
CA ASN A 12 18.11 20.20 9.52
C ASN A 12 18.57 19.05 10.43
N VAL A 13 18.73 17.84 9.88
CA VAL A 13 19.17 16.65 10.62
C VAL A 13 20.09 15.79 9.77
N HIS A 14 20.96 15.03 10.43
CA HIS A 14 21.75 13.96 9.80
C HIS A 14 21.08 12.61 10.06
N ILE A 15 20.78 11.86 9.00
CA ILE A 15 20.13 10.54 9.10
C ILE A 15 21.11 9.47 8.61
N THR A 16 21.37 8.47 9.45
CA THR A 16 22.20 7.30 9.12
C THR A 16 21.34 6.04 9.16
N LEU A 17 21.36 5.25 8.08
CA LEU A 17 20.76 3.92 8.04
C LEU A 17 21.84 2.87 8.35
N VAL A 18 21.60 2.03 9.35
CA VAL A 18 22.46 0.87 9.67
C VAL A 18 21.66 -0.39 9.39
N GLU A 19 22.10 -1.20 8.44
CA GLU A 19 21.49 -2.49 8.09
C GLU A 19 22.51 -3.63 8.16
N SER A 20 22.03 -4.85 8.43
CA SER A 20 22.90 -6.04 8.52
C SER A 20 23.32 -6.50 7.14
N SER A 21 24.62 -6.76 6.95
CA SER A 21 25.14 -7.40 5.73
C SER A 21 24.82 -8.89 5.65
N ASN A 22 24.50 -9.52 6.80
CA ASN A 22 24.41 -10.98 6.92
C ASN A 22 22.95 -11.47 6.95
N ILE A 23 22.00 -10.58 7.26
CA ILE A 23 20.59 -10.91 7.34
C ILE A 23 19.89 -10.30 6.14
N THR A 24 19.38 -11.16 5.26
CA THR A 24 18.66 -10.70 4.06
C THR A 24 17.24 -10.26 4.41
N LYS A 25 16.69 -9.33 3.63
CA LYS A 25 15.30 -8.89 3.74
C LYS A 25 14.35 -10.02 3.33
N ILE A 26 13.15 -10.03 3.91
CA ILE A 26 12.08 -10.93 3.50
C ILE A 26 11.55 -10.48 2.14
N GLY A 27 11.48 -11.39 1.17
CA GLY A 27 11.07 -11.10 -0.21
C GLY A 27 9.95 -12.02 -0.69
N VAL A 28 8.77 -11.93 -0.07
CA VAL A 28 7.61 -12.80 -0.37
C VAL A 28 6.59 -12.18 -1.33
N GLY A 29 6.83 -10.94 -1.76
CA GLY A 29 5.82 -10.11 -2.42
C GLY A 29 4.91 -9.46 -1.39
N GLU A 30 4.79 -8.14 -1.46
CA GLU A 30 4.03 -7.35 -0.49
C GLU A 30 2.86 -6.65 -1.18
N ALA A 31 1.75 -6.58 -0.46
CA ALA A 31 0.57 -5.84 -0.85
C ALA A 31 0.42 -4.61 0.06
N THR A 32 -0.15 -3.54 -0.49
CA THR A 32 -0.25 -2.25 0.21
C THR A 32 -1.72 -1.84 0.40
N PHE A 33 -1.93 -0.72 1.10
CA PHE A 33 -3.19 0.01 1.14
C PHE A 33 -3.17 1.14 0.10
N SER A 34 -4.35 1.60 -0.33
CA SER A 34 -4.50 2.69 -1.30
C SER A 34 -3.83 4.00 -0.86
N SER A 35 -3.69 4.23 0.45
CA SER A 35 -3.02 5.40 1.04
C SER A 35 -1.52 5.48 0.74
N ILE A 36 -0.87 4.40 0.27
CA ILE A 36 0.55 4.43 -0.11
C ILE A 36 0.84 5.44 -1.22
N LYS A 37 -0.17 5.78 -2.03
CA LYS A 37 -0.07 6.84 -3.04
C LYS A 37 0.43 8.16 -2.45
N SER A 38 -0.01 8.52 -1.25
CA SER A 38 0.42 9.73 -0.57
C SER A 38 1.92 9.73 -0.24
N PHE A 39 2.50 8.57 0.07
CA PHE A 39 3.94 8.42 0.33
C PHE A 39 4.77 8.69 -0.93
N PHE A 40 4.40 8.07 -2.06
CA PHE A 40 5.12 8.28 -3.33
C PHE A 40 4.94 9.70 -3.87
N ASN A 41 3.73 10.26 -3.75
CA ASN A 41 3.47 11.66 -4.09
C ASN A 41 4.32 12.60 -3.24
N PHE A 42 4.39 12.37 -1.92
CA PHE A 42 5.23 13.18 -1.03
C PHE A 42 6.69 13.12 -1.46
N LEU A 43 7.18 11.97 -1.95
CA LEU A 43 8.54 11.81 -2.44
C LEU A 43 8.77 12.30 -3.87
N ASP A 44 7.74 12.83 -4.56
CA ASP A 44 7.74 13.18 -5.99
C ASP A 44 8.14 11.99 -6.91
N LEU A 45 7.76 10.77 -6.53
CA LEU A 45 8.02 9.56 -7.32
C LEU A 45 6.78 9.15 -8.11
N GLN A 46 6.82 9.34 -9.43
CA GLN A 46 5.70 8.98 -10.29
C GLN A 46 5.55 7.46 -10.45
N GLU A 47 4.31 6.96 -10.41
CA GLU A 47 3.98 5.52 -10.51
C GLU A 47 4.65 4.85 -11.73
N ARG A 48 4.62 5.50 -12.90
CA ARG A 48 5.24 5.01 -14.13
C ARG A 48 6.75 4.77 -14.03
N GLU A 49 7.43 5.43 -13.09
CA GLU A 49 8.89 5.38 -12.95
C GLU A 49 9.36 4.34 -11.92
N TRP A 50 8.61 4.17 -10.83
CA TRP A 50 9.03 3.27 -9.75
C TRP A 50 8.42 1.88 -9.87
N MET A 51 7.20 1.73 -10.41
CA MET A 51 6.49 0.44 -10.40
C MET A 51 7.25 -0.65 -11.17
N SER A 52 7.81 -0.33 -12.34
CA SER A 52 8.57 -1.27 -13.17
C SER A 52 9.89 -1.72 -12.50
N LYS A 53 10.48 -0.88 -11.64
CA LYS A 53 11.72 -1.19 -10.90
C LYS A 53 11.48 -2.14 -9.73
N CYS A 54 10.22 -2.34 -9.33
CA CYS A 54 9.83 -3.15 -8.18
C CYS A 54 9.03 -4.41 -8.57
N ASN A 55 8.83 -4.67 -9.87
CA ASN A 55 7.86 -5.68 -10.35
C ASN A 55 6.46 -5.47 -9.74
N ALA A 56 6.06 -4.22 -9.53
CA ALA A 56 4.81 -3.89 -8.88
C ALA A 56 3.62 -4.11 -9.80
N THR A 57 2.49 -4.48 -9.21
CA THR A 57 1.19 -4.62 -9.90
C THR A 57 0.11 -3.85 -9.15
N TYR A 58 -1.04 -3.64 -9.79
CA TYR A 58 -2.18 -2.96 -9.16
C TYR A 58 -2.97 -3.92 -8.28
N LYS A 59 -3.32 -3.44 -7.08
CA LYS A 59 -4.23 -4.13 -6.16
C LYS A 59 -5.55 -3.38 -6.10
N MET A 60 -6.61 -3.97 -6.65
CA MET A 60 -7.95 -3.36 -6.65
C MET A 60 -8.79 -3.75 -5.44
N ALA A 61 -8.57 -4.94 -4.88
CA ALA A 61 -9.32 -5.47 -3.75
C ALA A 61 -8.50 -6.55 -3.02
N ILE A 62 -8.97 -6.92 -1.82
CA ILE A 62 -8.58 -8.18 -1.16
C ILE A 62 -9.69 -9.19 -1.42
N LYS A 63 -9.35 -10.36 -1.98
CA LYS A 63 -10.30 -11.47 -2.17
C LYS A 63 -10.23 -12.42 -0.99
N PHE A 64 -11.29 -12.50 -0.21
CA PHE A 64 -11.43 -13.47 0.87
C PHE A 64 -12.11 -14.72 0.33
N VAL A 65 -11.43 -15.86 0.36
CA VAL A 65 -11.92 -17.14 -0.17
C VAL A 65 -12.09 -18.15 0.97
N ASN A 66 -13.22 -18.84 1.02
CA ASN A 66 -13.56 -19.87 2.00
C ASN A 66 -13.63 -19.41 3.48
N TRP A 67 -13.72 -18.11 3.74
CA TRP A 67 -13.80 -17.58 5.11
C TRP A 67 -15.15 -17.84 5.78
N ASN A 68 -16.25 -17.87 5.03
CA ASN A 68 -17.61 -18.10 5.56
C ASN A 68 -18.18 -19.49 5.20
N ALA A 69 -17.84 -20.03 4.03
CA ALA A 69 -18.20 -21.38 3.59
C ALA A 69 -17.28 -21.83 2.44
N GLN A 70 -17.17 -23.14 2.23
CA GLN A 70 -16.41 -23.69 1.11
C GLN A 70 -16.97 -23.20 -0.23
N THR A 71 -16.06 -22.94 -1.19
CA THR A 71 -16.35 -22.44 -2.55
C THR A 71 -16.95 -21.03 -2.62
N ARG A 72 -17.12 -20.34 -1.48
CA ARG A 72 -17.55 -18.94 -1.44
C ARG A 72 -16.38 -17.97 -1.36
N HIS A 73 -16.60 -16.78 -1.88
CA HIS A 73 -15.65 -15.66 -1.74
C HIS A 73 -16.38 -14.32 -1.77
N PHE A 74 -15.70 -13.29 -1.29
CA PHE A 74 -16.11 -11.89 -1.45
C PHE A 74 -14.87 -11.01 -1.62
N TYR A 75 -15.08 -9.79 -2.09
CA TYR A 75 -14.04 -8.79 -2.26
C TYR A 75 -14.19 -7.68 -1.23
N HIS A 76 -13.07 -7.22 -0.69
CA HIS A 76 -12.96 -5.96 0.03
C HIS A 76 -12.26 -4.96 -0.90
N PRO A 77 -13.02 -4.19 -1.70
CA PRO A 77 -12.45 -3.28 -2.70
C PRO A 77 -11.90 -2.00 -2.07
N PHE A 78 -11.00 -1.33 -2.78
CA PHE A 78 -10.61 0.05 -2.46
C PHE A 78 -11.55 1.06 -3.11
N GLU A 79 -12.83 0.96 -2.77
CA GLU A 79 -13.92 1.79 -3.32
C GLU A 79 -14.81 2.28 -2.17
N ARG A 80 -15.43 3.45 -2.36
CA ARG A 80 -16.43 3.96 -1.42
C ARG A 80 -17.79 3.40 -1.81
N TYR A 81 -18.59 3.03 -0.82
CA TYR A 81 -19.98 2.67 -1.05
C TYR A 81 -20.82 3.93 -1.24
N ASP A 82 -21.76 3.85 -2.16
CA ASP A 82 -22.79 4.86 -2.32
C ASP A 82 -23.79 4.83 -1.16
N ALA A 83 -24.44 5.98 -0.96
CA ALA A 83 -25.57 6.10 -0.03
C ALA A 83 -26.88 6.28 -0.80
N VAL A 84 -27.92 5.55 -0.41
CA VAL A 84 -29.28 5.66 -0.96
C VAL A 84 -30.23 5.95 0.19
N ASP A 85 -31.01 7.02 0.09
CA ASP A 85 -31.97 7.46 1.13
C ASP A 85 -31.37 7.59 2.55
N GLY A 86 -30.07 7.92 2.63
CA GLY A 86 -29.34 8.06 3.90
C GLY A 86 -28.71 6.76 4.43
N PHE A 87 -28.84 5.63 3.72
CA PHE A 87 -28.24 4.35 4.07
C PHE A 87 -27.02 4.03 3.19
N ILE A 88 -25.90 3.66 3.81
CA ILE A 88 -24.66 3.29 3.10
C ILE A 88 -24.77 1.83 2.65
N LEU A 89 -24.67 1.57 1.34
CA LEU A 89 -24.89 0.23 0.77
C LEU A 89 -23.90 -0.85 1.26
N GLY A 90 -22.73 -0.45 1.76
CA GLY A 90 -21.72 -1.39 2.26
C GLY A 90 -21.81 -1.73 3.74
N GLU A 91 -22.76 -1.13 4.47
CA GLU A 91 -22.98 -1.37 5.90
C GLU A 91 -24.24 -2.22 6.18
N ILE A 92 -24.89 -2.70 5.12
CA ILE A 92 -26.09 -3.55 5.14
C ILE A 92 -25.68 -5.01 4.92
#